data_AF-A0A081PAR4-F1
#
_entry.id   AF-A0A081PAR4-F1
#
_cell.length_a   1.000
_cell.length_b   1.000
_cell.length_c   1.000
_cell.angle_alpha   90.00
_cell.angle_beta   90.00
_cell.angle_gamma   90.00
#
_symmetry.space_group_name_H-M   'P 1'
#
loop_
_entity.id
_entity.type
_entity.pdbx_description
1 polymer ?
#
loop_
_entity_poly.entity_id
_entity_poly.type
_entity_poly.pdbx_seq_one_letter_code
_entity_poly.pdbx_strand_id
1 'polypeptide(L)'
;MNPIARRKIRQHMQSCSDKTFWDNMNFIHNQAYQLAIKHVHEAMECMPGITKKQVEAVMQKTVEIRENWDGLHEIEVEASIDRIITGQH
;
A
#
# COMPACT_ATOMS: atom_id res chain seq x y z
N MET A 1 -13.82 -2.44 11.02
CA MET A 1 -14.26 -1.03 10.89
C MET A 1 -15.77 -0.93 11.08
N ASN A 2 -16.26 -0.02 11.92
CA ASN A 2 -17.70 0.18 12.21
C ASN A 2 -18.49 0.60 10.93
N PRO A 3 -19.76 0.16 10.76
CA PRO A 3 -20.63 0.55 9.63
C PRO A 3 -20.72 2.07 9.33
N ILE A 4 -20.79 2.93 10.34
CA ILE A 4 -20.85 4.40 10.19
C ILE A 4 -19.59 4.92 9.53
N ALA A 5 -18.43 4.43 9.98
CA ALA A 5 -17.15 4.85 9.46
C ALA A 5 -16.96 4.35 8.01
N ARG A 6 -17.36 3.11 7.71
CA ARG A 6 -17.38 2.57 6.33
C ARG A 6 -18.23 3.44 5.40
N ARG A 7 -19.41 3.87 5.87
CA ARG A 7 -20.31 4.75 5.11
C ARG A 7 -19.69 6.12 4.84
N LYS A 8 -19.05 6.73 5.85
CA LYS A 8 -18.37 8.03 5.71
C LYS A 8 -17.24 7.98 4.68
N ILE A 9 -16.38 6.96 4.74
CA ILE A 9 -15.31 6.78 3.74
C ILE A 9 -15.91 6.65 2.34
N ARG A 10 -16.94 5.81 2.17
CA ARG A 10 -17.60 5.66 0.86
C ARG A 10 -18.15 6.99 0.34
N GLN A 11 -18.85 7.74 1.18
CA GLN A 11 -19.40 9.04 0.80
C GLN A 11 -18.30 10.02 0.40
N HIS A 12 -17.20 10.08 1.15
CA HIS A 12 -16.04 10.91 0.83
C HIS A 12 -15.42 10.54 -0.52
N MET A 13 -15.23 9.23 -0.78
CA MET A 13 -14.70 8.73 -2.05
C MET A 13 -15.63 8.99 -3.25
N GLN A 14 -16.94 9.14 -3.02
CA GLN A 14 -17.90 9.46 -4.08
C GLN A 14 -17.97 10.96 -4.39
N SER A 15 -17.54 11.81 -3.45
CA SER A 15 -17.62 13.26 -3.57
C SER A 15 -16.29 13.92 -3.95
N CYS A 16 -15.21 13.15 -4.06
CA CYS A 16 -13.90 13.69 -4.41
C CYS A 16 -13.76 13.87 -5.93
N SER A 17 -12.86 14.78 -6.34
CA SER A 17 -12.51 14.94 -7.75
C SER A 17 -11.79 13.69 -8.26
N ASP A 18 -11.79 13.46 -9.58
CA ASP A 18 -11.08 12.31 -10.19
C ASP A 18 -9.61 12.25 -9.77
N LYS A 19 -8.91 13.39 -9.77
CA LYS A 19 -7.53 13.47 -9.27
C LYS A 19 -7.41 13.02 -7.81
N THR A 20 -8.23 13.57 -6.93
CA THR A 20 -8.21 13.24 -5.50
C THR A 20 -8.58 11.79 -5.25
N PHE A 21 -9.49 11.23 -6.06
CA PHE A 21 -9.85 9.82 -5.99
C PHE A 21 -8.65 8.93 -6.30
N TRP A 22 -7.96 9.17 -7.42
CA TRP A 22 -6.79 8.39 -7.81
C TRP A 22 -5.60 8.56 -6.85
N ASP A 23 -5.37 9.78 -6.33
CA ASP A 23 -4.36 10.01 -5.30
C ASP A 23 -4.64 9.17 -4.03
N ASN A 24 -5.91 9.12 -3.59
CA ASN A 24 -6.32 8.29 -2.47
C ASN A 24 -6.18 6.79 -2.75
N MET A 25 -6.51 6.34 -3.97
CA MET A 25 -6.35 4.93 -4.35
C MET A 25 -4.86 4.54 -4.39
N ASN A 26 -3.99 5.39 -4.93
CA ASN A 26 -2.55 5.17 -4.95
C ASN A 26 -1.98 5.05 -3.53
N PHE A 27 -2.44 5.92 -2.62
CA PHE A 27 -2.04 5.84 -1.21
C PHE A 27 -2.48 4.53 -0.55
N ILE A 28 -3.73 4.11 -0.76
CA ILE A 28 -4.26 2.85 -0.20
C ILE A 28 -3.51 1.64 -0.78
N HIS A 29 -3.26 1.62 -2.09
CA HIS A 29 -2.50 0.54 -2.73
C HIS A 29 -1.08 0.46 -2.19
N ASN A 30 -0.37 1.59 -2.04
CA ASN A 30 0.97 1.61 -1.46
C ASN A 30 1.01 1.01 -0.04
N GLN A 31 0.06 1.36 0.83
CA GLN A 31 -0.05 0.75 2.15
C GLN A 31 -0.34 -0.75 2.09
N ALA A 32 -1.23 -1.16 1.18
CA ALA A 32 -1.55 -2.58 0.99
C ALA A 32 -0.31 -3.37 0.53
N TYR A 33 0.51 -2.81 -0.36
CA TYR A 33 1.79 -3.42 -0.76
C TYR A 33 2.76 -3.54 0.40
N GLN A 34 2.95 -2.49 1.19
CA GLN A 34 3.84 -2.54 2.35
C GLN A 34 3.42 -3.63 3.34
N LEU A 35 2.11 -3.76 3.59
CA LEU A 35 1.58 -4.79 4.46
C LEU A 35 1.75 -6.20 3.85
N ALA A 36 1.52 -6.36 2.54
CA ALA A 36 1.73 -7.62 1.84
C ALA A 36 3.21 -8.06 1.88
N ILE A 37 4.14 -7.13 1.62
CA ILE A 37 5.58 -7.32 1.74
C ILE A 37 5.95 -7.83 3.13
N LYS A 38 5.43 -7.19 4.17
CA LYS A 38 5.65 -7.60 5.56
C LYS A 38 5.16 -9.03 5.81
N HIS A 39 3.91 -9.33 5.45
CA HIS A 39 3.34 -10.66 5.69
C HIS A 39 4.06 -11.77 4.93
N VAL A 40 4.48 -11.51 3.68
CA VAL A 40 5.26 -12.48 2.90
C VAL A 40 6.61 -12.70 3.53
N HIS A 41 7.31 -11.64 3.93
CA HIS A 41 8.59 -11.73 4.61
C HIS A 41 8.50 -12.55 5.90
N GLU A 42 7.56 -12.21 6.79
CA GLU A 42 7.33 -12.91 8.06
C GLU A 42 6.99 -14.40 7.83
N ALA A 43 6.12 -14.69 6.85
CA ALA A 43 5.76 -16.07 6.52
C ALA A 43 6.96 -16.88 6.01
N MET A 44 7.83 -16.26 5.20
CA MET A 44 9.01 -16.92 4.67
C MET A 44 10.09 -17.15 5.74
N GLU A 45 10.29 -16.21 6.67
CA GLU A 45 11.23 -16.37 7.78
C GLU A 45 10.82 -17.47 8.75
N CYS A 46 9.52 -17.69 8.94
CA CYS A 46 9.00 -18.76 9.80
C CYS A 46 8.94 -20.14 9.12
N MET A 47 9.13 -20.23 7.80
CA MET A 47 8.98 -21.49 7.07
C MET A 47 10.25 -22.35 7.14
N PRO A 48 10.17 -23.60 7.64
CA PRO A 48 11.31 -24.52 7.64
C PRO A 48 11.81 -24.80 6.21
N GLY A 49 13.13 -24.80 6.02
CA GLY A 49 13.75 -25.11 4.74
C GLY A 49 13.86 -23.93 3.76
N ILE A 50 13.34 -22.74 4.13
CA ILE A 50 13.62 -21.50 3.40
C ILE A 50 14.92 -20.88 3.94
N THR A 51 15.86 -20.59 3.03
CA THR A 51 17.11 -19.90 3.35
C THR A 51 16.94 -18.39 3.20
N LYS A 52 17.76 -17.62 3.93
CA LYS A 52 17.77 -16.14 3.83
C LYS A 52 17.93 -15.63 2.39
N LYS A 53 18.78 -16.29 1.59
CA LYS A 53 18.97 -15.93 0.17
C LYS A 53 17.70 -16.11 -0.66
N GLN A 54 16.89 -17.11 -0.36
CA GLN A 54 15.59 -17.30 -1.04
C GLN A 54 14.58 -16.24 -0.61
N VAL A 55 14.58 -15.83 0.67
CA VAL A 55 13.78 -14.69 1.14
C VAL A 55 14.16 -13.43 0.36
N GLU A 56 15.45 -13.07 0.32
CA GLU A 56 15.94 -11.88 -0.39
C GLU A 56 15.56 -11.89 -1.88
N ALA A 57 15.70 -13.04 -2.56
CA ALA A 57 15.34 -13.17 -3.97
C ALA A 57 13.84 -12.97 -4.22
N VAL A 58 12.98 -13.49 -3.33
CA VAL A 58 11.53 -13.26 -3.42
C VAL A 58 11.21 -11.80 -3.13
N MET A 59 11.82 -11.19 -2.11
CA MET A 59 11.58 -9.78 -1.78
C MET A 59 11.97 -8.83 -2.92
N GLN A 60 13.08 -9.09 -3.62
CA GLN A 60 13.45 -8.35 -4.82
C GLN A 60 12.39 -8.49 -5.93
N LYS A 61 11.85 -9.70 -6.12
CA LYS A 61 10.79 -9.94 -7.10
C LYS A 61 9.51 -9.18 -6.74
N THR A 62 9.19 -9.04 -5.45
CA THR A 62 8.03 -8.27 -4.98
C THR A 62 8.14 -6.78 -5.37
N VAL A 63 9.34 -6.21 -5.33
CA VAL A 63 9.60 -4.82 -5.80
C VAL A 63 9.41 -4.74 -7.31
N GLU A 64 9.98 -5.68 -8.06
CA GLU A 64 9.85 -5.71 -9.53
C GLU A 64 8.38 -5.81 -9.98
N ILE A 65 7.57 -6.65 -9.32
CA ILE A 65 6.14 -6.77 -9.62
C ILE A 65 5.43 -5.42 -9.38
N ARG A 66 5.64 -4.83 -8.20
CA ARG A 66 5.03 -3.55 -7.82
C ARG A 66 5.35 -2.45 -8.83
N GLU A 67 6.61 -2.31 -9.21
CA GLU A 67 7.06 -1.19 -10.04
C GLU A 67 6.84 -1.45 -11.53
N ASN A 68 7.22 -2.62 -12.04
CA ASN A 68 7.26 -2.87 -13.49
C ASN A 68 5.95 -3.46 -14.01
N TRP A 69 5.21 -4.21 -13.18
CA TRP A 69 3.97 -4.86 -13.64
C TRP A 69 2.76 -4.00 -13.27
N ASP A 70 2.73 -3.49 -12.03
CA ASP A 70 1.60 -2.73 -11.52
C ASP A 70 1.76 -1.21 -11.65
N GLY A 71 2.94 -0.72 -12.03
CA GLY A 71 3.23 0.71 -12.23
C GLY A 71 3.16 1.54 -10.95
N LEU A 72 3.22 0.91 -9.78
CA LEU A 72 3.09 1.54 -8.47
C LEU A 72 4.47 1.91 -7.92
N HIS A 73 5.03 3.01 -8.41
CA HIS A 73 6.29 3.52 -7.89
C HIS A 73 6.19 3.87 -6.41
N GLU A 74 7.25 3.59 -5.66
CA GLU A 74 7.34 3.98 -4.28
C GLU A 74 7.31 5.51 -4.15
N ILE A 75 6.19 6.01 -3.62
CA ILE A 75 6.08 7.40 -3.21
C ILE A 75 6.61 7.45 -1.78
N GLU A 76 7.71 8.18 -1.55
CA GLU A 76 8.24 8.41 -0.20
C GLU A 76 7.11 8.91 0.72
N VAL A 77 6.85 8.13 1.77
CA VAL A 77 5.67 8.24 2.64
C VAL A 77 5.60 9.59 3.37
N GLU A 78 6.71 10.33 3.43
CA GLU A 78 6.82 11.63 4.10
C GLU A 78 5.93 12.72 3.48
N ALA A 79 5.47 12.56 2.23
CA ALA A 79 4.57 13.52 1.58
C ALA A 79 3.06 13.28 1.82
N SER A 80 2.67 12.16 2.45
CA SER A 80 1.28 11.66 2.34
C SER A 80 0.47 11.72 3.65
N ILE A 81 1.12 11.80 4.82
CA ILE A 81 0.42 11.68 6.11
C ILE A 81 -0.32 12.99 6.49
N ASP A 82 0.24 14.16 6.19
CA ASP A 82 -0.40 15.43 6.51
C ASP A 82 -1.58 15.79 5.59
N ARG A 83 -1.58 15.33 4.33
CA ARG A 83 -2.60 15.71 3.33
C ARG A 83 -3.97 15.10 3.56
N ILE A 84 -4.05 13.87 4.08
CA ILE A 84 -5.32 13.14 4.23
C ILE A 84 -6.06 13.55 5.51
N ILE A 85 -5.34 13.96 6.56
CA ILE A 85 -5.94 14.32 7.86
C ILE A 85 -6.30 15.81 7.92
N THR A 86 -5.52 16.70 7.30
CA THR A 86 -5.70 18.16 7.47
C THR A 86 -6.53 18.83 6.38
N GLY A 87 -6.75 18.19 5.23
CA GLY A 87 -7.50 18.79 4.12
C GLY A 87 -6.88 20.10 3.61
N GLN A 88 -5.57 20.32 3.81
CA GLN A 88 -4.89 21.49 3.27
C GLN A 88 -4.35 21.20 1.86
N HIS A 89 -4.73 22.10 0.95
CA HIS A 89 -4.32 22.15 -0.45
C HIS A 89 -2.84 22.48 -0.60
#